data_AF-A0A3D1CRH2-F1
#
_entry.id   AF-A0A3D1CRH2-F1
#
_cell.length_a   1.000
_cell.length_b   1.000
_cell.length_c   1.000
_cell.angle_alpha   90.00
_cell.angle_beta   90.00
_cell.angle_gamma   90.00
#
_symmetry.space_group_name_H-M   'P 1'
#
loop_
_entity.id
_entity.type
_entity.pdbx_description
1 polymer ?
#
loop_
_entity_poly.entity_id
_entity_poly.type
_entity_poly.pdbx_seq_one_letter_code
_entity_poly.pdbx_strand_id
1 'polypeptide(L)'
;MIFKKADLVVLAVILVVIAGLGALFFAAPTAPVGLGYVPVDVPGSTLAITPGASWANMQLFTVNLGKGGFITIHDAIGSAPGPIIATSGYLDPGLHDGTGVRLNTPLDPTKSYIALLHVDNGDQLFNVTDDLPVSVDGTVLRVDFQSDVAVSP
;
A
#
# COMPACT_ATOMS: atom_id res chain seq x y z
N MET A 1 -43.82 -22.44 31.37
CA MET A 1 -44.00 -21.81 30.05
C MET A 1 -44.00 -22.92 29.01
N ILE A 2 -45.18 -23.33 28.52
CA ILE A 2 -45.33 -24.48 27.63
C ILE A 2 -45.15 -23.97 26.20
N PHE A 3 -44.03 -24.32 25.56
CA PHE A 3 -43.81 -24.04 24.14
C PHE A 3 -44.91 -24.73 23.33
N LYS A 4 -45.70 -23.96 22.57
CA LYS A 4 -46.72 -24.53 21.69
C LYS A 4 -46.00 -25.15 20.49
N LYS A 5 -46.62 -26.14 19.84
CA LYS A 5 -46.06 -26.78 18.63
C LYS A 5 -45.60 -25.78 17.58
N ALA A 6 -46.26 -24.62 17.47
CA ALA A 6 -45.87 -23.53 16.59
C ALA A 6 -44.51 -22.89 16.96
N ASP A 7 -44.18 -22.76 18.26
CA ASP A 7 -42.92 -22.17 18.72
C ASP A 7 -41.73 -23.08 18.39
N LEU A 8 -41.93 -24.40 18.47
CA LEU A 8 -40.91 -25.40 18.11
C LEU A 8 -40.61 -25.39 16.61
N VAL A 9 -41.64 -25.18 15.78
CA VAL A 9 -41.51 -25.08 14.31
C VAL A 9 -40.75 -23.81 13.93
N VAL A 10 -41.05 -22.67 14.56
CA VAL A 10 -40.35 -21.40 14.30
C VAL A 10 -38.87 -21.50 14.67
N LEU A 11 -38.54 -22.12 15.82
CA LEU A 11 -37.14 -22.32 16.23
C LEU A 11 -36.38 -23.24 15.26
N ALA A 12 -37.02 -24.31 14.78
CA ALA A 12 -36.42 -25.22 13.82
C ALA A 12 -36.13 -24.52 12.48
N VAL A 13 -37.03 -23.66 12.00
CA VAL A 13 -36.82 -22.87 10.78
C VAL A 13 -35.66 -21.89 10.94
N ILE A 14 -35.58 -21.19 12.09
CA ILE A 14 -34.48 -20.24 12.37
C ILE A 14 -33.12 -20.96 12.37
N LEU A 15 -33.02 -22.14 13.00
CA LEU A 15 -31.77 -22.91 13.02
C LEU A 15 -31.34 -23.37 11.62
N VAL A 16 -32.27 -23.78 10.77
CA VAL A 16 -31.98 -24.15 9.37
C VAL A 16 -31.50 -22.94 8.57
N VAL A 17 -32.10 -21.76 8.78
CA VAL A 17 -31.67 -20.51 8.12
C VAL A 17 -30.28 -20.10 8.60
N ILE A 18 -29.98 -20.18 9.89
CA ILE A 18 -28.65 -19.84 10.44
C ILE A 18 -27.59 -20.84 9.94
N ALA A 19 -27.89 -22.14 9.91
CA ALA A 19 -26.98 -23.15 9.39
C ALA A 19 -26.74 -22.98 7.88
N GLY A 20 -27.78 -22.63 7.11
CA GLY A 20 -27.68 -22.32 5.68
C GLY A 20 -26.89 -21.03 5.40
N LEU A 21 -27.06 -20.00 6.23
CA LEU A 21 -26.25 -18.77 6.16
C LEU A 21 -24.80 -19.02 6.56
N GLY A 22 -24.54 -19.87 7.56
CA GLY A 22 -23.19 -20.27 7.96
C GLY A 22 -22.43 -21.00 6.86
N ALA A 23 -23.13 -21.83 6.05
CA ALA A 23 -22.53 -22.54 4.92
C ALA A 23 -21.98 -21.61 3.83
N LEU A 24 -22.54 -20.39 3.68
CA LEU A 24 -22.02 -19.37 2.75
C LEU A 24 -20.63 -18.85 3.16
N PHE A 25 -20.28 -18.89 4.45
CA PHE A 25 -18.96 -18.47 4.93
C PHE A 25 -17.89 -19.57 4.83
N PHE A 26 -18.27 -20.85 4.79
CA PHE A 26 -17.33 -21.98 4.62
C PHE A 26 -17.05 -22.31 3.16
N ALA A 27 -17.95 -21.94 2.24
CA ALA A 27 -17.84 -22.21 0.80
C ALA A 27 -17.38 -20.99 0.00
N ALA A 28 -16.81 -19.98 0.66
CA ALA A 28 -16.14 -18.90 -0.06
C ALA A 28 -14.98 -19.53 -0.86
N PRO A 29 -14.98 -19.47 -2.20
CA PRO A 29 -13.83 -19.90 -2.96
C PRO A 29 -12.64 -19.08 -2.48
N THR A 30 -11.56 -19.75 -2.05
CA THR A 30 -10.28 -19.09 -1.84
C THR A 30 -9.96 -18.37 -3.14
N ALA A 31 -9.85 -17.04 -3.09
CA ALA A 31 -9.42 -16.28 -4.24
C ALA A 31 -8.11 -16.92 -4.77
N PRO A 32 -7.99 -17.15 -6.09
CA PRO A 32 -6.73 -17.65 -6.65
C PRO A 32 -5.61 -16.70 -6.24
N VAL A 33 -4.69 -17.17 -5.40
CA VAL A 33 -3.45 -16.46 -5.10
C VAL A 33 -2.58 -16.63 -6.33
N GLY A 34 -2.68 -15.70 -7.28
CA GLY A 34 -2.16 -15.94 -8.61
C GLY A 34 -2.11 -14.70 -9.48
N LEU A 35 -1.58 -13.60 -8.95
CA LEU A 35 -0.78 -12.62 -9.70
C LEU A 35 0.42 -12.32 -8.80
N GLY A 36 1.64 -12.53 -9.31
CA GLY A 36 2.87 -12.54 -8.52
C GLY A 36 3.24 -11.15 -8.01
N TYR A 37 2.60 -10.69 -6.94
CA TYR A 37 3.06 -9.54 -6.15
C TYR A 37 4.17 -10.01 -5.21
N VAL A 38 5.30 -10.40 -5.80
CA VAL A 38 6.49 -10.83 -5.06
C VAL A 38 7.48 -9.69 -5.13
N PRO A 39 7.79 -9.02 -4.01
CA PRO A 39 8.81 -7.99 -3.99
C PRO A 39 10.13 -8.50 -4.57
N VAL A 40 10.82 -7.64 -5.32
CA VAL A 40 12.09 -7.95 -5.95
C VAL A 40 13.22 -7.59 -4.99
N ASP A 41 14.05 -8.57 -4.65
CA ASP A 41 15.22 -8.31 -3.83
C ASP A 41 16.26 -7.49 -4.62
N VAL A 42 16.54 -6.28 -4.15
CA VAL A 42 17.54 -5.36 -4.73
C VAL A 42 18.49 -4.90 -3.62
N PRO A 43 19.52 -5.70 -3.32
CA PRO A 43 20.45 -5.43 -2.22
C PRO A 43 21.07 -4.03 -2.28
N GLY A 44 21.29 -3.42 -1.10
CA GLY A 44 21.90 -2.10 -0.97
C GLY A 44 20.99 -0.92 -1.26
N SER A 45 19.73 -1.17 -1.67
CA SER A 45 18.76 -0.11 -1.86
C SER A 45 18.27 0.46 -0.52
N THR A 46 18.00 1.76 -0.46
CA THR A 46 17.48 2.45 0.73
C THR A 46 16.45 3.50 0.32
N LEU A 47 15.51 3.79 1.22
CA LEU A 47 14.51 4.83 1.04
C LEU A 47 14.31 5.55 2.38
N ALA A 48 14.35 6.89 2.36
CA ALA A 48 14.11 7.73 3.52
C ALA A 48 13.44 9.04 3.11
N ILE A 49 12.70 9.65 4.04
CA ILE A 49 12.20 11.02 3.88
C ILE A 49 13.37 11.99 4.03
N THR A 50 13.48 12.97 3.13
CA THR A 50 14.43 14.07 3.28
C THR A 50 13.86 15.11 4.27
N PRO A 51 14.51 15.39 5.42
CA PRO A 51 13.99 16.34 6.40
C PRO A 51 13.91 17.77 5.87
N GLY A 52 12.89 18.52 6.31
CA GLY A 52 12.82 19.98 6.13
C GLY A 52 12.49 20.46 4.70
N ALA A 53 12.00 19.59 3.83
CA ALA A 53 11.83 19.90 2.41
C ALA A 53 10.45 19.50 1.83
N SER A 54 9.37 19.74 2.58
CA SER A 54 8.02 19.66 2.03
C SER A 54 7.64 21.02 1.42
N TRP A 55 7.57 21.09 0.10
CA TRP A 55 6.88 22.18 -0.58
C TRP A 55 5.38 21.84 -0.67
N ALA A 56 4.51 22.84 -0.83
CA ALA A 56 3.05 22.68 -0.70
C ALA A 56 2.45 21.47 -1.47
N ASN A 57 3.07 21.06 -2.58
CA ASN A 57 2.65 19.92 -3.41
C ASN A 57 3.82 18.98 -3.79
N MET A 58 4.86 18.89 -2.97
CA MET A 58 6.00 18.01 -3.26
C MET A 58 6.61 17.47 -1.98
N GLN A 59 6.82 16.16 -1.96
CA GLN A 59 7.54 15.45 -0.90
C GLN A 59 8.93 15.06 -1.41
N LEU A 60 9.96 15.35 -0.62
CA LEU A 60 11.33 14.92 -0.93
C LEU A 60 11.70 13.60 -0.25
N PHE A 61 12.47 12.81 -0.99
CA PHE A 61 13.05 11.55 -0.54
C PHE A 61 14.55 11.50 -0.83
N THR A 62 15.28 10.88 0.07
CA THR A 62 16.65 10.43 -0.16
C THR A 62 16.59 8.94 -0.43
N VAL A 63 17.09 8.51 -1.58
CA VAL A 63 16.96 7.13 -2.06
C VAL A 63 18.29 6.65 -2.61
N ASN A 64 18.67 5.42 -2.28
CA ASN A 64 19.74 4.70 -2.97
C ASN A 64 19.10 3.53 -3.72
N LEU A 65 19.31 3.46 -5.02
CA LEU A 65 18.70 2.46 -5.89
C LEU A 65 19.78 1.49 -6.41
N GLY A 66 19.68 0.20 -6.06
CA GLY A 66 20.56 -0.80 -6.65
C GLY A 66 20.24 -1.10 -8.13
N LYS A 67 19.03 -0.76 -8.57
CA LYS A 67 18.52 -0.85 -9.96
C LYS A 67 17.61 0.34 -10.24
N GLY A 68 17.42 0.71 -11.51
CA GLY A 68 16.53 1.81 -11.87
C GLY A 68 15.09 1.54 -11.42
N GLY A 69 14.33 2.61 -11.14
CA GLY A 69 13.01 2.46 -10.55
C GLY A 69 12.28 3.76 -10.24
N PHE A 70 11.28 3.64 -9.37
CA PHE A 70 10.33 4.70 -9.04
C PHE A 70 10.03 4.74 -7.55
N ILE A 71 9.66 5.91 -7.05
CA ILE A 71 9.07 6.10 -5.73
C ILE A 71 7.58 6.33 -5.92
N THR A 72 6.74 5.56 -5.23
CA THR A 72 5.30 5.80 -5.14
C THR A 72 4.94 6.31 -3.76
N ILE A 73 3.88 7.13 -3.66
CA ILE A 73 3.25 7.52 -2.41
C ILE A 73 1.82 7.01 -2.43
N HIS A 74 1.44 6.28 -1.40
CA HIS A 74 0.10 5.75 -1.19
C HIS A 74 -0.58 6.46 -0.02
N ASP A 75 -1.90 6.64 -0.12
CA ASP A 75 -2.74 6.83 1.07
C ASP A 75 -2.63 5.58 1.96
N ALA A 76 -2.49 5.74 3.27
CA ALA A 76 -2.45 4.61 4.18
C ALA A 76 -3.87 4.13 4.55
N ILE A 77 -4.10 2.82 4.48
CA ILE A 77 -5.28 2.15 5.04
C ILE A 77 -4.82 1.33 6.23
N GLY A 78 -4.72 1.98 7.39
CA GLY A 78 -4.05 1.41 8.56
C GLY A 78 -2.56 1.20 8.27
N SER A 79 -2.09 -0.04 8.38
CA SER A 79 -0.71 -0.41 8.02
C SER A 79 -0.56 -0.82 6.56
N ALA A 80 -1.63 -0.88 5.75
CA ALA A 80 -1.55 -1.31 4.36
C ALA A 80 -1.46 -0.11 3.40
N PRO A 81 -0.70 -0.22 2.29
CA PRO A 81 -0.74 0.77 1.22
C PRO A 81 -2.11 0.74 0.52
N GLY A 82 -2.74 1.91 0.44
CA GLY A 82 -3.99 2.14 -0.29
C GLY A 82 -3.73 2.61 -1.72
N PRO A 83 -4.59 3.49 -2.28
CA PRO A 83 -4.39 4.06 -3.61
C PRO A 83 -3.08 4.83 -3.73
N ILE A 84 -2.41 4.73 -4.89
CA ILE A 84 -1.27 5.58 -5.25
C ILE A 84 -1.79 6.99 -5.51
N ILE A 85 -1.24 7.98 -4.79
CA ILE A 85 -1.58 9.39 -4.93
C ILE A 85 -0.49 10.20 -5.66
N ALA A 86 0.73 9.67 -5.75
CA ALA A 86 1.82 10.25 -6.52
C ALA A 86 2.90 9.21 -6.87
N THR A 87 3.65 9.49 -7.94
CA THR A 87 4.78 8.70 -8.39
C THR A 87 5.90 9.64 -8.86
N SER A 88 7.16 9.26 -8.61
CA SER A 88 8.32 9.96 -9.18
C SER A 88 8.41 9.77 -10.69
N GLY A 89 9.28 10.53 -11.34
CA GLY A 89 9.85 10.09 -12.63
C GLY A 89 10.77 8.88 -12.43
N TYR A 90 11.22 8.28 -13.54
CA TYR A 90 12.24 7.24 -13.51
C TYR A 90 13.52 7.77 -12.84
N LEU A 91 14.13 6.94 -12.01
CA LEU A 91 15.38 7.20 -11.31
C LEU A 91 16.39 6.13 -11.71
N ASP A 92 17.54 6.56 -12.21
CA ASP A 92 18.66 5.66 -12.49
C ASP A 92 19.20 5.00 -11.21
N PRO A 93 19.90 3.85 -11.30
CA PRO A 93 20.62 3.28 -10.17
C PRO A 93 21.58 4.29 -9.53
N GLY A 94 21.70 4.26 -8.20
CA GLY A 94 22.60 5.10 -7.42
C GLY A 94 21.89 5.93 -6.35
N LEU A 95 22.65 6.84 -5.72
CA LEU A 95 22.17 7.74 -4.69
C LEU A 95 21.53 8.98 -5.31
N HIS A 96 20.28 9.26 -4.92
CA HIS A 96 19.59 10.50 -5.20
C HIS A 96 19.19 11.16 -3.88
N ASP A 97 19.70 12.36 -3.67
CA ASP A 97 19.40 13.15 -2.48
C ASP A 97 18.44 14.30 -2.83
N GLY A 98 17.27 14.32 -2.20
CA GLY A 98 16.23 15.32 -2.47
C GLY A 98 15.40 15.06 -3.73
N THR A 99 15.11 13.79 -4.04
CA THR A 99 14.18 13.42 -5.12
C THR A 99 12.78 13.88 -4.80
N GLY A 100 12.26 14.80 -5.62
CA GLY A 100 10.92 15.37 -5.43
C GLY A 100 9.82 14.57 -6.11
N VAL A 101 8.90 14.04 -5.32
CA VAL A 101 7.66 13.41 -5.80
C VAL A 101 6.55 14.46 -5.81
N ARG A 102 6.05 14.79 -7.00
CA ARG A 102 5.00 15.80 -7.21
C ARG A 102 3.63 15.24 -6.86
N LEU A 103 2.88 15.98 -6.07
CA LEU A 103 1.51 15.67 -5.70
C LEU A 103 0.54 16.57 -6.46
N ASN A 104 -0.62 16.04 -6.82
CA ASN A 104 -1.69 16.84 -7.44
C ASN A 104 -2.38 17.76 -6.43
N THR A 105 -2.43 17.33 -5.17
CA THR A 105 -3.00 18.05 -4.04
C THR A 105 -2.06 18.00 -2.85
N PRO A 106 -2.04 19.01 -1.97
CA PRO A 106 -1.26 18.95 -0.75
C PRO A 106 -1.61 17.72 0.08
N LEU A 107 -0.62 17.15 0.76
CA LEU A 107 -0.87 16.10 1.74
C LEU A 107 -1.66 16.69 2.91
N ASP A 108 -2.66 15.95 3.36
CA ASP A 108 -3.40 16.21 4.59
C ASP A 108 -2.57 15.78 5.81
N PRO A 109 -2.25 16.70 6.74
CA PRO A 109 -1.42 16.40 7.91
C PRO A 109 -2.10 15.53 8.96
N THR A 110 -3.42 15.29 8.84
CA THR A 110 -4.15 14.40 9.73
C THR A 110 -4.14 12.95 9.25
N LYS A 111 -3.64 12.70 8.03
CA LYS A 111 -3.56 11.37 7.41
C LYS A 111 -2.14 10.83 7.44
N SER A 112 -2.04 9.52 7.33
CA SER A 112 -0.79 8.79 7.14
C SER A 112 -0.63 8.35 5.70
N TYR A 113 0.62 8.28 5.27
CA TYR A 113 1.04 7.91 3.92
C TYR A 113 2.14 6.86 3.98
N ILE A 114 2.24 6.11 2.89
CA ILE A 114 3.22 5.03 2.74
C ILE A 114 3.96 5.28 1.43
N ALA A 115 5.28 5.45 1.51
CA ALA A 115 6.13 5.48 0.34
C ALA A 115 6.71 4.09 0.08
N LEU A 116 6.69 3.65 -1.18
CA LEU A 116 7.30 2.40 -1.62
C LEU A 116 8.29 2.67 -2.75
N LEU A 117 9.35 1.87 -2.77
CA LEU A 117 10.27 1.82 -3.90
C LEU A 117 9.81 0.71 -4.84
N HIS A 118 9.76 0.98 -6.15
CA HIS A 118 9.45 0.03 -7.20
C HIS A 118 10.63 -0.11 -8.15
N VAL A 119 10.92 -1.32 -8.62
CA VAL A 119 11.97 -1.57 -9.62
C VAL A 119 11.38 -1.51 -11.02
N ASP A 120 12.07 -0.82 -11.92
CA ASP A 120 11.67 -0.70 -13.33
C ASP A 120 11.88 -2.02 -14.07
N ASN A 121 10.96 -2.34 -14.98
CA ASN A 121 11.04 -3.52 -15.85
C ASN A 121 11.97 -3.35 -17.07
N GLY A 122 12.51 -2.14 -17.29
CA GLY A 122 13.36 -1.76 -18.42
C GLY A 122 12.72 -0.78 -19.42
N ASP A 123 11.44 -0.43 -19.27
CA ASP A 123 10.74 0.50 -20.15
C ASP A 123 10.72 1.96 -19.65
N GLN A 124 11.17 2.20 -18.42
CA GLN A 124 11.24 3.51 -17.77
C GLN A 124 9.87 4.20 -17.61
N LEU A 125 8.78 3.42 -17.64
CA LEU A 125 7.42 3.90 -17.51
C LEU A 125 6.71 3.16 -16.38
N PHE A 126 6.43 3.88 -15.29
CA PHE A 126 5.80 3.27 -14.13
C PHE A 126 4.46 2.60 -14.46
N ASN A 127 4.36 1.29 -14.17
CA ASN A 127 3.17 0.48 -14.19
C ASN A 127 3.10 -0.36 -12.91
N VAL A 128 2.06 -0.15 -12.10
CA VAL A 128 1.85 -0.85 -10.82
C VAL A 128 1.78 -2.39 -10.94
N THR A 129 1.47 -2.91 -12.13
CA THR A 129 1.38 -4.35 -12.40
C THR A 129 2.74 -4.95 -12.74
N ASP A 130 3.59 -4.19 -13.44
CA ASP A 130 4.85 -4.68 -13.99
C ASP A 130 6.05 -4.30 -13.11
N ASP A 131 6.03 -3.10 -12.52
CA ASP A 131 7.07 -2.60 -11.63
C ASP A 131 6.79 -3.00 -10.19
N LEU A 132 7.45 -4.06 -9.75
CA LEU A 132 7.21 -4.67 -8.44
C LEU A 132 7.92 -3.88 -7.33
N PRO A 133 7.41 -3.93 -6.09
CA PRO A 133 8.08 -3.30 -4.95
C PRO A 133 9.48 -3.88 -4.74
N VAL A 134 10.41 -3.04 -4.33
CA VAL A 134 11.74 -3.46 -3.91
C VAL A 134 11.69 -4.04 -2.50
N SER A 135 12.42 -5.13 -2.26
CA SER A 135 12.76 -5.61 -0.94
C SER A 135 14.27 -5.65 -0.73
N VAL A 136 14.68 -5.64 0.54
CA VAL A 136 16.04 -5.91 0.99
C VAL A 136 15.94 -6.90 2.14
N ASP A 137 16.68 -8.00 2.06
CA ASP A 137 16.71 -9.06 3.08
C ASP A 137 15.30 -9.59 3.42
N GLY A 138 14.44 -9.71 2.39
CA GLY A 138 13.07 -10.17 2.52
C GLY A 138 12.07 -9.15 3.10
N THR A 139 12.52 -7.93 3.39
CA THR A 139 11.66 -6.84 3.88
C THR A 139 11.41 -5.82 2.77
N VAL A 140 10.14 -5.49 2.50
CA VAL A 140 9.79 -4.45 1.51
C VAL A 140 10.36 -3.11 1.94
N LEU A 141 11.05 -2.43 1.03
CA LEU A 141 11.54 -1.08 1.25
C LEU A 141 10.38 -0.10 1.21
N ARG A 142 10.10 0.43 2.40
CA ARG A 142 8.92 1.23 2.69
C ARG A 142 9.25 2.29 3.73
N VAL A 143 8.62 3.45 3.60
CA VAL A 143 8.64 4.50 4.64
C VAL A 143 7.22 4.96 4.96
N ASP A 144 6.89 4.94 6.25
CA ASP A 144 5.63 5.45 6.77
C ASP A 144 5.84 6.88 7.25
N PHE A 145 4.95 7.78 6.87
CA PHE A 145 5.06 9.19 7.25
C PHE A 145 3.69 9.88 7.33
N GLN A 146 3.67 11.02 8.01
CA GLN A 146 2.63 12.02 7.86
C GLN A 146 3.29 13.24 7.21
N SER A 147 2.51 14.09 6.55
CA SER A 147 3.09 15.34 6.08
C SER A 147 3.43 16.20 7.29
N ASP A 148 4.71 16.52 7.44
CA ASP A 148 5.11 17.59 8.35
C ASP A 148 4.42 18.87 7.86
N VAL A 149 3.59 19.46 8.73
CA VAL A 149 3.11 20.83 8.52
C VAL A 149 4.34 21.72 8.61
N ALA A 150 4.98 21.98 7.48
CA ALA A 150 5.87 23.12 7.35
C ALA A 150 4.98 24.36 7.46
N VAL A 151 4.83 24.88 8.68
CA VAL A 151 4.54 26.30 8.88
C VAL A 151 5.62 27.05 8.12
N SER A 152 5.26 27.60 6.96
CA SER A 152 6.10 28.61 6.32
C SER A 152 6.39 29.69 7.37
N PRO A 153 7.64 30.16 7.52
CA PRO A 153 7.92 31.34 8.33
C PRO A 153 7.15 32.56 7.80
#